data_AF-A0A183G3G1-F1
#
_entry.id   AF-A0A183G3G1-F1
#
_cell.length_a   1.000
_cell.length_b   1.000
_cell.length_c   1.000
_cell.angle_alpha   90.00
_cell.angle_beta   90.00
_cell.angle_gamma   90.00
#
_symmetry.space_group_name_H-M   'P 1'
#
loop_
_entity.id
_entity.type
_entity.pdbx_description
1 polymer ?
#
loop_
_entity_poly.entity_id
_entity_poly.type
_entity_poly.pdbx_seq_one_letter_code
_entity_poly.pdbx_strand_id
1 'polypeptide(L)'
;MYHCRNYATSVNNCDFFLETSDGSSQQASDSFTNELETRLLSPSADRLGAVLSETEGKLRLFQNTLREEEALMTEWETQMELMKIRIDGRAPPDYEFVSYEEVTEVLKKFPDDTRGFALSLDRLLFIDEPWIMQIPMKKRLRCTAKIQTIKECIFFHYGVPRSLEKDIWRLACTALDARASRLRKSAAAATRNSFRTSTPTSDFQHGAGYYKGFKDNFI
;
A
#
# COMPACT_ATOMS: atom_id res chain seq x y z
N MET A 1 16.83 30.62 5.86
CA MET A 1 16.55 31.89 5.17
C MET A 1 15.42 31.69 4.19
N TYR A 2 14.17 31.89 4.63
CA TYR A 2 13.04 32.28 3.78
C TYR A 2 12.07 33.08 4.67
N HIS A 3 11.68 34.25 4.16
CA HIS A 3 10.99 35.32 4.87
C HIS A 3 9.49 35.02 5.07
N CYS A 4 9.01 35.16 6.30
CA CYS A 4 7.60 35.36 6.62
C CYS A 4 7.19 36.79 6.24
N ARG A 5 6.08 36.95 5.50
CA ARG A 5 5.41 38.24 5.25
C ARG A 5 4.12 38.30 6.05
N ASN A 6 4.12 39.17 7.07
CA ASN A 6 2.93 39.68 7.73
C ASN A 6 2.26 40.73 6.83
N TYR A 7 0.93 40.71 6.74
CA TYR A 7 0.15 41.88 6.33
C TYR A 7 -0.88 42.19 7.41
N ALA A 8 -0.69 43.35 8.02
CA ALA A 8 -1.64 44.05 8.87
C ALA A 8 -2.02 45.35 8.13
N THR A 9 -3.31 45.63 8.05
CA THR A 9 -3.93 46.90 7.60
C THR A 9 -5.35 46.88 8.14
N SER A 10 -6.01 47.96 8.54
CA SER A 10 -5.67 49.33 8.91
C SER A 10 -6.96 49.87 9.52
N VAL A 11 -6.81 50.72 10.52
CA VAL A 11 -7.84 51.53 11.18
C VAL A 11 -8.56 52.41 10.16
N ASN A 12 -9.86 52.68 10.35
CA ASN A 12 -10.45 54.01 10.17
C ASN A 12 -11.85 54.13 10.81
N ASN A 13 -11.90 54.95 11.87
CA ASN A 13 -13.06 55.64 12.39
C ASN A 13 -13.44 56.78 11.44
N CYS A 14 -14.74 56.95 11.17
CA CYS A 14 -15.31 58.22 10.75
C CYS A 14 -16.61 58.45 11.52
N ASP A 15 -16.54 59.38 12.48
CA ASP A 15 -17.71 60.05 13.05
C ASP A 15 -18.38 60.90 11.96
N PHE A 16 -19.71 60.81 11.86
CA PHE A 16 -20.51 61.80 11.14
C PHE A 16 -21.79 62.09 11.92
N PHE A 17 -21.82 63.27 12.51
CA PHE A 17 -22.96 63.91 13.16
C PHE A 17 -23.71 64.74 12.11
N LEU A 18 -25.04 64.67 12.04
CA LEU A 18 -25.88 65.80 11.59
C LEU A 18 -27.34 65.61 12.06
N GLU A 19 -27.71 66.55 12.92
CA GLU A 19 -28.97 67.25 13.16
C GLU A 19 -30.36 66.64 12.88
N THR A 20 -31.21 66.93 13.86
CA THR A 20 -32.66 66.80 13.98
C THR A 20 -33.46 67.55 12.92
N SER A 21 -34.61 66.99 12.53
CA SER A 21 -35.79 67.76 12.14
C SER A 21 -37.06 67.06 12.60
N ASP A 22 -37.91 67.83 13.28
CA ASP A 22 -39.27 67.48 13.72
C ASP A 22 -40.21 67.19 12.54
N GLY A 23 -41.23 66.36 12.78
CA GLY A 23 -42.26 66.07 11.79
C GLY A 23 -43.32 65.06 12.24
N SER A 24 -44.24 65.55 13.08
CA SER A 24 -45.65 65.19 13.27
C SER A 24 -46.26 63.92 12.65
N SER A 25 -47.07 63.27 13.51
CA SER A 25 -48.34 62.57 13.20
C SER A 25 -48.29 61.24 12.44
N GLN A 26 -48.40 60.12 13.16
CA GLN A 26 -49.38 59.05 12.84
C GLN A 26 -49.40 57.99 13.97
N GLN A 27 -50.10 58.27 15.07
CA GLN A 27 -50.59 57.23 15.96
C GLN A 27 -51.94 56.75 15.40
N ALA A 28 -51.99 55.58 14.76
CA ALA A 28 -53.16 54.68 14.67
C ALA A 28 -53.05 53.57 13.58
N SER A 29 -51.87 53.26 13.03
CA SER A 29 -51.71 52.17 12.03
C SER A 29 -50.74 51.06 12.43
N ASP A 30 -50.00 51.20 13.53
CA ASP A 30 -48.85 50.32 13.84
C ASP A 30 -49.21 49.10 14.69
N SER A 31 -50.47 48.97 15.11
CA SER A 31 -50.89 47.85 15.97
C SER A 31 -51.27 46.60 15.19
N PHE A 32 -51.66 46.69 13.91
CA PHE A 32 -52.21 45.55 13.16
C PHE A 32 -51.19 44.94 12.18
N THR A 33 -50.23 45.72 11.69
CA THR A 33 -49.13 45.24 10.83
C THR A 33 -48.07 44.48 11.62
N ASN A 34 -47.77 44.91 12.84
CA ASN A 34 -46.79 44.26 13.71
C ASN A 34 -47.19 42.84 14.14
N GLU A 35 -48.49 42.55 14.29
CA GLU A 35 -48.98 41.23 14.72
C GLU A 35 -49.06 40.22 13.55
N LEU A 36 -49.22 40.70 12.32
CA LEU A 36 -49.22 39.89 11.10
C LEU A 36 -47.80 39.57 10.61
N GLU A 37 -46.86 40.51 10.74
CA GLU A 37 -45.44 40.29 10.45
C GLU A 37 -44.80 39.28 11.42
N THR A 38 -45.10 39.37 12.73
CA THR A 38 -44.56 38.41 13.71
C THR A 38 -45.10 37.00 13.54
N ARG A 39 -46.32 36.79 13.03
CA ARG A 39 -46.90 35.45 12.85
C ARG A 39 -46.59 34.78 11.50
N LEU A 40 -46.25 35.53 10.46
CA LEU A 40 -45.90 34.97 9.15
C LEU A 40 -44.39 34.81 8.93
N LEU A 41 -43.55 35.57 9.63
CA LEU A 41 -42.09 35.51 9.47
C LEU A 41 -41.41 34.54 10.45
N SER A 42 -42.00 34.25 11.61
CA SER A 42 -41.36 33.39 12.63
C SER A 42 -41.16 31.93 12.20
N PRO A 43 -42.14 31.24 11.57
CA PRO A 43 -41.96 29.83 11.22
C PRO A 43 -40.97 29.63 10.07
N SER A 44 -40.79 30.67 9.25
CA SER A 44 -39.84 30.70 8.14
C SER A 44 -38.42 30.91 8.64
N ALA A 45 -38.22 31.84 9.58
CA ALA A 45 -36.92 32.11 10.20
C ALA A 45 -36.38 30.90 10.97
N ASP A 46 -37.23 30.19 11.72
CA ASP A 46 -36.82 29.00 12.48
C ASP A 46 -36.44 27.83 11.54
N ARG A 47 -37.16 27.67 10.42
CA ARG A 47 -36.83 26.66 9.40
C ARG A 47 -35.53 26.98 8.68
N LEU A 48 -35.29 28.24 8.35
CA LEU A 48 -34.02 28.69 7.74
C LEU A 48 -32.86 28.52 8.73
N GLY A 49 -33.06 28.82 10.01
CA GLY A 49 -32.08 28.58 11.06
C GLY A 49 -31.71 27.10 11.22
N ALA A 50 -32.72 26.21 11.19
CA ALA A 50 -32.50 24.77 11.24
C ALA A 50 -31.71 24.26 10.01
N VAL A 51 -32.07 24.71 8.81
CA VAL A 51 -31.36 24.35 7.57
C VAL A 51 -29.93 24.88 7.57
N LEU A 52 -29.71 26.12 8.01
CA LEU A 52 -28.37 26.70 8.16
C LEU A 52 -27.54 25.89 9.14
N SER A 53 -28.07 25.58 10.33
CA SER A 53 -27.37 24.77 11.33
C SER A 53 -27.03 23.36 10.81
N GLU A 54 -27.92 22.75 10.02
CA GLU A 54 -27.65 21.44 9.40
C GLU A 54 -26.55 21.53 8.34
N THR A 55 -26.57 22.57 7.50
CA THR A 55 -25.54 22.79 6.47
C THR A 55 -24.18 23.11 7.10
N GLU A 56 -24.13 23.89 8.17
CA GLU A 56 -22.91 24.17 8.94
C GLU A 56 -22.36 22.90 9.60
N GLY A 57 -23.25 22.04 10.14
CA GLY A 57 -22.86 20.74 10.69
C GLY A 57 -22.23 19.82 9.64
N LYS A 58 -22.83 19.74 8.45
CA LYS A 58 -22.27 18.98 7.33
C LYS A 58 -20.95 19.55 6.83
N LEU A 59 -20.82 20.87 6.79
CA LEU A 59 -19.58 21.54 6.40
C LEU A 59 -18.44 21.22 7.37
N ARG A 60 -18.72 21.22 8.69
CA ARG A 60 -17.73 20.85 9.72
C ARG A 60 -17.30 19.39 9.62
N LEU A 61 -18.24 18.48 9.38
CA LEU A 61 -17.93 17.07 9.15
C LEU A 61 -17.01 16.89 7.94
N PHE A 62 -17.33 17.53 6.81
CA PHE A 62 -16.51 17.45 5.61
C PHE A 62 -15.11 18.03 5.81
N GLN A 63 -14.99 19.17 6.51
CA GLN A 63 -13.70 19.77 6.86
C GLN A 63 -12.85 18.87 7.76
N ASN A 64 -13.48 18.14 8.68
CA ASN A 64 -12.77 17.18 9.53
C ASN A 64 -12.28 15.98 8.72
N THR A 65 -13.11 15.42 7.83
CA THR A 65 -12.71 14.31 6.96
C THR A 65 -11.56 14.70 6.04
N LEU A 66 -11.61 15.88 5.41
CA LEU A 66 -10.51 16.37 4.59
C LEU A 66 -9.21 16.52 5.40
N ARG A 67 -9.29 17.02 6.64
CA ARG A 67 -8.13 17.13 7.52
C ARG A 67 -7.55 15.76 7.88
N GLU A 68 -8.40 14.77 8.13
CA GLU A 68 -7.96 13.39 8.39
C GLU A 68 -7.27 12.79 7.16
N GLU A 69 -7.82 12.98 5.96
CA GLU A 69 -7.20 12.53 4.72
C GLU A 69 -5.87 13.25 4.42
N GLU A 70 -5.79 14.56 4.66
CA GLU A 70 -4.54 15.33 4.56
C GLU A 70 -3.50 14.84 5.58
N ALA A 71 -3.91 14.51 6.80
CA ALA A 71 -3.04 13.95 7.82
C ALA A 71 -2.50 12.56 7.43
N LEU A 72 -3.36 11.70 6.86
CA LEU A 72 -2.96 10.40 6.34
C LEU A 72 -2.00 10.54 5.15
N MET A 73 -2.27 11.45 4.22
CA MET A 73 -1.40 11.72 3.09
C MET A 73 -0.03 12.22 3.54
N THR A 74 0.01 13.16 4.47
CA THR A 74 1.29 13.66 5.02
C THR A 74 2.04 12.58 5.81
N GLU A 75 1.34 11.71 6.55
CA GLU A 75 1.97 10.55 7.20
C GLU A 75 2.57 9.59 6.17
N TRP A 76 1.84 9.27 5.10
CA TRP A 76 2.34 8.42 4.01
C TRP A 76 3.54 9.05 3.28
N GLU A 77 3.48 10.35 2.99
CA GLU A 77 4.61 11.10 2.41
C GLU A 77 5.82 11.08 3.34
N THR A 78 5.61 11.21 4.65
CA THR A 78 6.68 11.15 5.65
C THR A 78 7.26 9.74 5.74
N GLN A 79 6.43 8.70 5.71
CA GLN A 79 6.90 7.31 5.68
C GLN A 79 7.68 7.00 4.39
N MET A 80 7.22 7.50 3.24
CA MET A 80 7.95 7.39 1.98
C MET A 80 9.27 8.16 2.02
N GLU A 81 9.30 9.35 2.61
CA GLU A 81 10.53 10.15 2.74
C GLU A 81 11.51 9.52 3.73
N LEU A 82 11.02 8.93 4.83
CA LEU A 82 11.83 8.12 5.74
C LEU A 82 12.35 6.85 5.07
N MET A 83 11.57 6.22 4.17
CA MET A 83 12.05 5.11 3.35
C MET A 83 13.07 5.54 2.29
N LYS A 84 12.98 6.77 1.76
CA LYS A 84 14.01 7.36 0.89
C LYS A 84 15.28 7.70 1.66
N ILE A 85 15.21 7.96 2.97
CA ILE A 85 16.37 8.15 3.86
C ILE A 85 16.95 6.77 4.23
N ARG A 86 17.52 6.14 3.19
CA ARG A 86 18.82 5.47 3.18
C ARG A 86 19.07 4.49 4.32
N ILE A 87 18.65 3.25 4.10
CA ILE A 87 19.48 2.11 4.52
C ILE A 87 20.79 2.22 3.69
N ASP A 88 21.89 2.62 4.33
CA ASP A 88 23.25 2.70 3.78
C ASP A 88 23.49 3.59 2.55
N GLY A 89 22.61 4.51 2.28
CA GLY A 89 22.83 5.44 1.21
C GLY A 89 22.17 5.07 -0.12
N ARG A 90 21.34 4.04 -0.14
CA ARG A 90 20.80 3.42 -1.35
C ARG A 90 19.47 4.05 -1.77
N ALA A 91 19.26 4.16 -3.08
CA ALA A 91 17.93 4.46 -3.62
C ALA A 91 17.00 3.26 -3.41
N PRO A 92 15.69 3.50 -3.27
CA PRO A 92 14.70 2.43 -3.30
C PRO A 92 14.82 1.57 -4.58
N PRO A 93 14.49 0.27 -4.52
CA PRO A 93 14.39 -0.59 -5.69
C PRO A 93 13.41 -0.03 -6.72
N ASP A 94 13.63 -0.37 -7.99
CA ASP A 94 12.64 -0.11 -9.02
C ASP A 94 11.49 -1.13 -8.94
N TYR A 95 10.29 -0.64 -8.62
CA TYR A 95 9.06 -1.41 -8.45
C TYR A 95 8.25 -1.55 -9.76
N GLU A 96 8.87 -1.37 -10.93
CA GLU A 96 8.22 -1.50 -12.25
C GLU A 96 7.46 -2.84 -12.43
N PHE A 97 8.03 -3.94 -11.94
CA PHE A 97 7.50 -5.29 -12.17
C PHE A 97 6.68 -5.87 -11.01
N VAL A 98 6.70 -5.23 -9.84
CA VAL A 98 6.09 -5.74 -8.61
C VAL A 98 5.79 -4.57 -7.69
N SER A 99 4.58 -4.51 -7.12
CA SER A 99 4.22 -3.39 -6.27
C SER A 99 4.98 -3.44 -4.94
N TYR A 100 5.17 -2.27 -4.32
CA TYR A 100 5.78 -2.18 -3.00
C TYR A 100 5.01 -3.02 -1.97
N GLU A 101 3.67 -2.96 -2.00
CA GLU A 101 2.82 -3.71 -1.07
C GLU A 101 3.09 -5.22 -1.18
N GLU A 102 3.14 -5.76 -2.40
CA GLU A 102 3.40 -7.18 -2.58
C GLU A 102 4.78 -7.60 -2.08
N VAL A 103 5.80 -6.76 -2.30
CA VAL A 103 7.15 -7.00 -1.76
C VAL A 103 7.13 -7.01 -0.24
N THR A 104 6.42 -6.08 0.41
CA THR A 104 6.30 -6.06 1.87
C THR A 104 5.55 -7.27 2.43
N GLU A 105 4.52 -7.75 1.73
CA GLU A 105 3.81 -8.97 2.12
C GLU A 105 4.71 -10.22 2.03
N VAL A 106 5.59 -10.26 1.05
CA VAL A 106 6.63 -11.31 0.97
C VAL A 106 7.65 -11.13 2.09
N LEU A 107 8.09 -9.91 2.38
CA LEU A 107 9.05 -9.61 3.45
C LEU A 107 8.51 -10.03 4.82
N LYS A 108 7.25 -9.73 5.14
CA LYS A 108 6.57 -10.14 6.37
C LYS A 108 6.58 -11.65 6.58
N LYS A 109 6.51 -12.43 5.50
CA LYS A 109 6.56 -13.90 5.53
C LYS A 109 7.98 -14.44 5.76
N PHE A 110 9.00 -13.67 5.39
CA PHE A 110 10.40 -14.08 5.43
C PHE A 110 11.30 -12.99 6.04
N PRO A 111 11.08 -12.55 7.29
CA PRO A 111 11.79 -11.40 7.86
C PRO A 111 13.31 -11.59 7.91
N ASP A 112 13.79 -12.82 8.18
CA ASP A 112 15.21 -13.15 8.31
C ASP A 112 15.72 -14.15 7.25
N ASP A 113 14.85 -14.64 6.37
CA ASP A 113 15.21 -15.63 5.34
C ASP A 113 15.28 -15.02 3.94
N THR A 114 16.46 -14.49 3.63
CA THR A 114 16.78 -13.94 2.29
C THR A 114 16.54 -14.94 1.16
N ARG A 115 16.69 -16.25 1.40
CA ARG A 115 16.50 -17.28 0.37
C ARG A 115 15.01 -17.51 0.11
N GLY A 116 14.21 -17.65 1.16
CA GLY A 116 12.76 -17.78 1.09
C GLY A 116 12.11 -16.55 0.45
N PHE A 117 12.60 -15.36 0.78
CA PHE A 117 12.20 -14.11 0.15
C PHE A 117 12.53 -14.08 -1.34
N ALA A 118 13.79 -14.36 -1.71
CA ALA A 118 14.21 -14.39 -3.11
C ALA A 118 13.38 -15.38 -3.94
N LEU A 119 13.09 -16.56 -3.39
CA LEU A 119 12.26 -17.58 -4.05
C LEU A 119 10.82 -17.09 -4.22
N SER A 120 10.25 -16.43 -3.23
CA SER A 120 8.87 -15.93 -3.30
C SER A 120 8.74 -14.78 -4.30
N LEU A 121 9.69 -13.86 -4.29
CA LEU A 121 9.75 -12.76 -5.25
C LEU A 121 9.97 -13.26 -6.69
N ASP A 122 10.82 -14.29 -6.88
CA ASP A 122 11.01 -14.95 -8.20
C ASP A 122 9.77 -15.72 -8.66
N ARG A 123 8.77 -15.98 -7.81
CA ARG A 123 7.47 -16.52 -8.26
C ARG A 123 6.52 -15.41 -8.69
N LEU A 124 6.52 -14.31 -7.94
CA LEU A 124 5.67 -13.17 -8.20
C LEU A 124 6.03 -12.50 -9.55
N LEU A 125 7.32 -12.25 -9.79
CA LEU A 125 7.81 -11.61 -11.02
C LEU A 125 7.67 -12.45 -12.30
N PHE A 126 7.51 -13.76 -12.15
CA PHE A 126 7.42 -14.72 -13.26
C PHE A 126 6.11 -15.52 -13.22
N ILE A 127 5.06 -14.95 -12.62
CA ILE A 127 3.75 -15.59 -12.55
C ILE A 127 3.18 -15.86 -13.96
N ASP A 128 3.38 -14.91 -14.89
CA ASP A 128 2.93 -15.03 -16.29
C ASP A 128 3.86 -15.89 -17.15
N GLU A 129 5.12 -16.04 -16.74
CA GLU A 129 6.17 -16.71 -17.52
C GLU A 129 6.87 -17.84 -16.72
N PRO A 130 6.13 -18.84 -16.22
CA PRO A 130 6.65 -19.81 -15.26
C PRO A 130 7.76 -20.71 -15.83
N TRP A 131 7.86 -20.85 -17.17
CA TRP A 131 8.93 -21.60 -17.82
C TRP A 131 10.31 -20.96 -17.60
N ILE A 132 10.38 -19.64 -17.41
CA ILE A 132 11.63 -18.92 -17.16
C ILE A 132 12.25 -19.35 -15.83
N MET A 133 11.40 -19.67 -14.85
CA MET A 133 11.85 -20.16 -13.53
C MET A 133 12.58 -21.51 -13.60
N GLN A 134 12.41 -22.28 -14.68
CA GLN A 134 13.10 -23.56 -14.89
C GLN A 134 14.54 -23.37 -15.41
N ILE A 135 14.86 -22.18 -15.89
CA ILE A 135 16.18 -21.82 -16.42
C ILE A 135 17.06 -21.38 -15.25
N PRO A 136 18.31 -21.88 -15.14
CA PRO A 136 19.27 -21.40 -14.15
C PRO A 136 19.50 -19.89 -14.26
N MET A 137 19.68 -19.20 -13.14
CA MET A 137 19.72 -17.74 -13.04
C MET A 137 20.72 -17.11 -14.02
N LYS A 138 21.95 -17.65 -14.08
CA LYS A 138 23.00 -17.18 -15.01
C LYS A 138 22.65 -17.31 -16.49
N LYS A 139 21.62 -18.09 -16.83
CA LYS A 139 21.18 -18.34 -18.21
C LYS A 139 19.91 -17.56 -18.58
N ARG A 140 19.31 -16.80 -17.66
CA ARG A 140 18.10 -15.99 -17.88
C ARG A 140 18.42 -14.63 -18.52
N LEU A 141 19.10 -14.64 -19.67
CA LEU A 141 19.66 -13.43 -20.30
C LEU A 141 18.61 -12.41 -20.74
N ARG A 142 17.36 -12.82 -20.98
CA ARG A 142 16.27 -11.94 -21.42
C ARG A 142 15.51 -11.26 -20.29
N CYS A 143 15.81 -11.60 -19.04
CA CYS A 143 15.05 -11.15 -17.87
C CYS A 143 15.93 -10.42 -16.85
N THR A 144 16.98 -9.76 -17.34
CA THR A 144 17.97 -9.08 -16.49
C THR A 144 17.35 -8.00 -15.62
N ALA A 145 16.35 -7.26 -16.12
CA ALA A 145 15.61 -6.26 -15.35
C ALA A 145 14.88 -6.87 -14.14
N LYS A 146 14.03 -7.88 -14.35
CA LYS A 146 13.36 -8.61 -13.26
C LYS A 146 14.35 -9.20 -12.25
N ILE A 147 15.49 -9.73 -12.71
CA ILE A 147 16.54 -10.28 -11.82
C ILE A 147 17.19 -9.16 -11.00
N GLN A 148 17.41 -8.01 -11.62
CA GLN A 148 17.95 -6.83 -10.94
C GLN A 148 16.99 -6.33 -9.86
N THR A 149 15.68 -6.30 -10.12
CA THR A 149 14.65 -6.01 -9.11
C THR A 149 14.75 -6.95 -7.90
N ILE A 150 14.87 -8.27 -8.12
CA ILE A 150 15.05 -9.23 -7.01
C ILE A 150 16.28 -8.87 -6.17
N LYS A 151 17.39 -8.59 -6.83
CA LYS A 151 18.66 -8.26 -6.17
C LYS A 151 18.54 -6.97 -5.36
N GLU A 152 17.94 -5.93 -5.93
CA GLU A 152 17.74 -4.64 -5.27
C GLU A 152 16.81 -4.74 -4.07
N CYS A 153 15.69 -5.46 -4.21
CA CYS A 153 14.77 -5.71 -3.10
C CYS A 153 15.47 -6.44 -1.95
N ILE A 154 16.28 -7.47 -2.23
CA ILE A 154 17.05 -8.15 -1.18
C ILE A 154 17.99 -7.18 -0.48
N PHE A 155 18.76 -6.39 -1.23
CA PHE A 155 19.77 -5.51 -0.63
C PHE A 155 19.15 -4.36 0.16
N PHE A 156 18.05 -3.81 -0.33
CA PHE A 156 17.34 -2.72 0.32
C PHE A 156 16.63 -3.21 1.59
N HIS A 157 15.75 -4.21 1.50
CA HIS A 157 14.90 -4.61 2.61
C HIS A 157 15.63 -5.33 3.74
N TYR A 158 16.71 -6.06 3.45
CA TYR A 158 17.53 -6.71 4.48
C TYR A 158 18.72 -5.84 4.93
N GLY A 159 18.83 -4.61 4.44
CA GLY A 159 19.93 -3.70 4.75
C GLY A 159 21.31 -4.32 4.56
N VAL A 160 21.52 -4.95 3.41
CA VAL A 160 22.75 -5.68 3.12
C VAL A 160 23.90 -4.68 2.88
N PRO A 161 24.97 -4.72 3.69
CA PRO A 161 26.13 -3.86 3.48
C PRO A 161 26.82 -4.18 2.14
N ARG A 162 27.38 -3.15 1.48
CA ARG A 162 28.06 -3.31 0.17
C ARG A 162 29.14 -4.39 0.15
N SER A 163 29.83 -4.59 1.27
CA SER A 163 30.87 -5.63 1.42
C SER A 163 30.32 -7.05 1.34
N LEU A 164 29.06 -7.28 1.77
CA LEU A 164 28.42 -8.59 1.83
C LEU A 164 27.49 -8.89 0.66
N GLU A 165 27.16 -7.88 -0.16
CA GLU A 165 26.25 -8.01 -1.31
C GLU A 165 26.57 -9.20 -2.21
N LYS A 166 27.86 -9.38 -2.55
CA LYS A 166 28.29 -10.46 -3.45
C LYS A 166 28.01 -11.84 -2.85
N ASP A 167 28.14 -11.99 -1.54
CA ASP A 167 27.96 -13.26 -0.84
C ASP A 167 26.48 -13.55 -0.62
N ILE A 168 25.71 -12.55 -0.18
CA ILE A 168 24.24 -12.66 -0.04
C ILE A 168 23.59 -12.94 -1.40
N TRP A 169 24.00 -12.25 -2.46
CA TRP A 169 23.47 -12.50 -3.80
C TRP A 169 23.82 -13.90 -4.30
N ARG A 170 25.02 -14.40 -4.01
CA ARG A 170 25.42 -15.78 -4.36
C ARG A 170 24.57 -16.81 -3.62
N LEU A 171 24.22 -16.57 -2.36
CA LEU A 171 23.34 -17.44 -1.59
C LEU A 171 21.94 -17.48 -2.20
N ALA A 172 21.38 -16.32 -2.54
CA ALA A 172 20.09 -16.21 -3.22
C ALA A 172 20.10 -16.93 -4.58
N CYS A 173 21.13 -16.71 -5.41
CA CYS A 173 21.29 -17.40 -6.70
C CYS A 173 21.33 -18.92 -6.53
N THR A 174 22.03 -19.41 -5.50
CA THR A 174 22.11 -20.85 -5.21
C THR A 174 20.74 -21.44 -4.91
N ALA A 175 19.91 -20.74 -4.11
CA ALA A 175 18.54 -21.17 -3.82
C ALA A 175 17.66 -21.17 -5.08
N LEU A 176 17.77 -20.14 -5.91
CA LEU A 176 17.01 -19.99 -7.15
C LEU A 176 17.40 -21.08 -8.18
N ASP A 177 18.69 -21.38 -8.32
CA ASP A 177 19.19 -22.46 -9.18
C ASP A 177 18.78 -23.85 -8.67
N ALA A 178 18.78 -24.06 -7.35
CA ALA A 178 18.28 -25.28 -6.74
C ALA A 178 16.78 -25.49 -7.06
N ARG A 179 15.98 -24.42 -7.01
CA ARG A 179 14.57 -24.47 -7.44
C ARG A 179 14.45 -24.78 -8.92
N ALA A 180 15.18 -24.10 -9.79
CA ALA A 180 15.15 -24.35 -11.23
C ALA A 180 15.51 -25.82 -11.56
N SER A 181 16.48 -26.39 -10.84
CA SER A 181 16.83 -27.81 -10.94
C SER A 181 15.68 -28.73 -10.51
N ARG A 182 15.04 -28.44 -9.37
CA ARG A 182 13.88 -29.21 -8.89
C ARG A 182 12.71 -29.16 -9.87
N LEU A 183 12.39 -27.98 -10.42
CA LEU A 183 11.33 -27.80 -11.40
C LEU A 183 11.58 -28.58 -12.69
N ARG A 184 12.83 -28.60 -13.19
CA ARG A 184 13.18 -29.41 -14.36
C ARG A 184 13.03 -30.91 -14.09
N LYS A 185 13.46 -31.37 -12.91
CA LYS A 185 13.32 -32.78 -12.51
C LYS A 185 11.86 -33.19 -12.38
N SER A 186 11.02 -32.34 -11.79
CA SER A 186 9.58 -32.61 -11.68
C SER A 186 8.89 -32.62 -13.04
N ALA A 187 9.24 -31.70 -13.95
CA ALA A 187 8.73 -31.69 -15.32
C ALA A 187 9.12 -32.97 -16.07
N ALA A 188 10.39 -33.38 -15.99
CA ALA A 188 10.86 -34.62 -16.61
C ALA A 188 10.20 -35.89 -16.04
N ALA A 189 9.95 -35.92 -14.72
CA ALA A 189 9.26 -37.04 -14.06
C ALA A 189 7.79 -37.13 -14.48
N ALA A 190 7.10 -35.99 -14.62
CA ALA A 190 5.72 -35.95 -15.12
C ALA A 190 5.61 -36.53 -16.53
N THR A 191 6.53 -36.17 -17.44
CA THR A 191 6.60 -36.73 -18.80
C THR A 191 6.91 -38.24 -18.79
N ARG A 192 7.70 -38.73 -17.83
CA ARG A 192 8.01 -40.17 -17.75
C ARG A 192 6.86 -40.99 -17.19
N ASN A 193 6.08 -40.43 -16.28
CA ASN A 193 4.92 -41.12 -15.68
C ASN A 193 3.70 -41.15 -16.62
N SER A 194 3.57 -40.20 -17.55
CA SER A 194 2.50 -40.23 -18.56
C SER A 194 2.65 -41.34 -19.60
N PHE A 195 3.78 -42.05 -19.62
CA PHE A 195 4.04 -43.18 -20.54
C PHE A 195 3.95 -44.56 -19.86
N ARG A 196 3.63 -44.62 -18.56
CA ARG A 196 3.59 -45.87 -17.78
C ARG A 196 2.19 -46.25 -17.28
N THR A 197 1.13 -45.84 -17.97
CA THR A 197 -0.22 -46.37 -17.76
C THR A 197 -0.48 -47.51 -18.74
N SER A 198 0.01 -48.72 -18.43
CA SER A 198 -0.50 -50.03 -18.88
C SER A 198 0.49 -51.14 -18.51
N THR A 199 0.48 -51.59 -17.26
CA THR A 199 0.79 -53.00 -16.98
C THR A 199 -0.32 -53.53 -16.09
N PRO A 200 -1.28 -54.32 -16.63
CA PRO A 200 -2.22 -55.03 -15.78
C PRO A 200 -1.40 -56.12 -15.08
N THR A 201 -1.14 -55.92 -13.80
CA THR A 201 -0.51 -56.97 -12.97
C THR A 201 -1.66 -57.78 -12.38
N SER A 202 -2.23 -58.68 -13.18
CA SER A 202 -3.08 -59.76 -12.68
C SER A 202 -2.18 -60.83 -12.08
N ASP A 203 -2.38 -61.09 -10.79
CA ASP A 203 -2.21 -62.36 -10.10
C ASP A 203 -0.91 -63.15 -10.34
N PHE A 204 0.04 -62.97 -9.41
CA PHE A 204 0.75 -64.11 -8.83
C PHE A 204 1.02 -63.82 -7.35
N GLN A 205 0.07 -64.24 -6.50
CA GLN A 205 0.40 -64.58 -5.12
C GLN A 205 1.44 -65.71 -5.15
N HIS A 206 2.53 -65.57 -4.39
CA HIS A 206 3.06 -66.58 -3.46
C HIS A 206 4.36 -66.09 -2.78
N GLY A 207 4.26 -65.82 -1.47
CA GLY A 207 5.23 -66.32 -0.48
C GLY A 207 6.56 -65.59 -0.24
N ALA A 208 6.82 -65.35 1.05
CA ALA A 208 8.11 -65.04 1.70
C ALA A 208 8.65 -63.61 1.46
N GLY A 209 8.97 -62.80 2.46
CA GLY A 209 9.15 -62.99 3.90
C GLY A 209 9.99 -61.79 4.39
N TYR A 210 9.70 -61.32 5.60
CA TYR A 210 10.59 -60.60 6.52
C TYR A 210 11.62 -59.60 5.95
N TYR A 211 11.46 -58.31 6.24
CA TYR A 211 12.37 -57.59 7.16
C TYR A 211 11.68 -56.38 7.79
N LYS A 212 12.01 -56.22 9.06
CA LYS A 212 11.47 -55.33 10.08
C LYS A 212 12.52 -54.24 10.35
N GLY A 213 12.11 -52.97 10.34
CA GLY A 213 12.66 -51.96 11.26
C GLY A 213 13.64 -50.91 10.71
N PHE A 214 13.70 -49.81 11.50
CA PHE A 214 14.45 -48.55 11.37
C PHE A 214 13.86 -47.53 10.39
N LYS A 215 13.08 -46.50 10.78
CA LYS A 215 13.20 -45.53 11.89
C LYS A 215 14.60 -44.93 11.99
N ASP A 216 14.82 -43.75 11.40
CA ASP A 216 14.87 -42.47 12.12
C ASP A 216 15.54 -41.35 11.31
N ASN A 217 14.98 -40.15 11.48
CA ASN A 217 15.59 -38.82 11.57
C ASN A 217 16.72 -38.45 10.60
N PHE A 218 16.52 -37.36 9.84
CA PHE A 218 17.51 -36.29 9.86
C PHE A 218 16.84 -34.91 9.78
N ILE A 219 17.20 -34.12 10.79
CA ILE A 219 16.98 -32.69 11.02
C ILE A 219 17.57 -31.87 9.87
#